data_AF-A0A956HV03-F1
#
_entry.id   AF-A0A956HV03-F1
#
_cell.length_a   1.000
_cell.length_b   1.000
_cell.length_c   1.000
_cell.angle_alpha   90.00
_cell.angle_beta   90.00
_cell.angle_gamma   90.00
#
_symmetry.space_group_name_H-M   'P 1'
#
loop_
_entity.id
_entity.type
_entity.pdbx_description
1 polymer ?
#
loop_
_entity_poly.entity_id
_entity_poly.type
_entity_poly.pdbx_seq_one_letter_code
_entity_poly.pdbx_strand_id
1 'polypeptide(L)'
;MDPARLVDELSHIARKLGIEVRVEHMRLPTHSSGGLCRLKGRQVLLLDSKSSVIDRAGALAEALARFDISAIEMSDDTRVVIENAHARQARLASGAATPSTPPPTVHTLLRPKPSLRRCAPRRRSS
;
A
#
# COMPACT_ATOMS: atom_id res chain seq x y z
N MET A 1 9.16 -23.44 10.82
CA MET A 1 10.06 -22.96 9.75
C MET A 1 11.32 -22.37 10.38
N ASP A 2 12.50 -22.68 9.86
CA ASP A 2 13.74 -22.01 10.27
C ASP A 2 13.83 -20.62 9.61
N PRO A 3 14.13 -19.53 10.35
CA PRO A 3 14.11 -18.18 9.80
C PRO A 3 15.18 -17.95 8.74
N ALA A 4 16.31 -18.66 8.80
CA ALA A 4 17.37 -18.53 7.79
C ALA A 4 16.94 -19.19 6.47
N ARG A 5 16.25 -20.34 6.53
CA ARG A 5 15.67 -20.97 5.34
C ARG A 5 14.60 -20.10 4.68
N LEU A 6 13.77 -19.43 5.48
CA LEU A 6 12.76 -18.51 4.97
C LEU A 6 13.39 -17.33 4.23
N VAL A 7 14.45 -16.73 4.79
CA VAL A 7 15.20 -15.64 4.12
C VAL A 7 15.80 -16.11 2.80
N ASP A 8 16.35 -17.32 2.75
CA ASP A 8 16.94 -17.88 1.52
C ASP A 8 15.88 -18.09 0.43
N GLU A 9 14.74 -18.70 0.78
CA GLU A 9 13.64 -18.94 -0.15
C GLU A 9 13.05 -17.62 -0.67
N LEU A 10 12.76 -16.66 0.21
CA LEU A 10 12.27 -15.33 -0.17
C LEU A 10 13.27 -14.60 -1.09
N SER A 11 14.57 -14.72 -0.81
CA SER A 11 15.62 -14.14 -1.64
C SER A 11 15.67 -14.79 -3.03
N HIS A 12 15.46 -16.11 -3.10
CA HIS A 12 15.39 -16.83 -4.36
C HIS A 12 14.19 -16.39 -5.21
N ILE A 13 13.02 -16.22 -4.59
CA ILE A 13 11.81 -15.70 -5.24
C ILE A 13 12.02 -14.27 -5.75
N ALA A 14 12.62 -13.40 -4.94
CA ALA A 14 12.96 -12.03 -5.33
C ALA A 14 13.84 -12.00 -6.59
N ARG A 15 14.85 -12.87 -6.65
CA ARG A 15 15.71 -13.00 -7.83
C ARG A 15 14.96 -13.48 -9.07
N LYS A 16 14.00 -14.40 -8.93
CA LYS A 16 13.12 -14.85 -10.03
C LYS A 16 12.26 -13.71 -10.59
N LEU A 17 11.83 -12.78 -9.73
CA LEU A 17 11.11 -11.56 -10.13
C LEU A 17 12.01 -10.49 -10.77
N GLY A 18 13.32 -10.73 -10.86
CA GLY A 18 14.29 -9.74 -11.36
C GLY A 18 14.63 -8.65 -10.35
N ILE A 19 14.37 -8.88 -9.06
CA ILE A 19 14.76 -7.99 -7.97
C ILE A 19 16.11 -8.44 -7.42
N GLU A 20 17.09 -7.54 -7.43
CA GLU A 20 18.40 -7.82 -6.88
C GLU A 20 18.38 -7.65 -5.36
N VAL A 21 18.75 -8.68 -4.59
CA VAL A 21 18.81 -8.62 -3.14
C VAL A 21 20.24 -8.34 -2.71
N ARG A 22 20.46 -7.27 -1.95
CA ARG A 22 21.77 -6.87 -1.43
C ARG A 22 21.72 -6.69 0.07
N VAL A 23 22.65 -7.34 0.77
CA VAL A 23 22.87 -7.09 2.19
C VAL A 23 23.97 -6.06 2.31
N GLU A 24 23.68 -4.93 2.95
CA GLU A 24 24.61 -3.82 3.09
C GLU A 24 24.63 -3.33 4.53
N HIS A 25 25.74 -2.72 4.94
CA HIS A 25 25.79 -2.06 6.23
C HIS A 25 25.17 -0.67 6.12
N MET A 26 23.98 -0.49 6.69
CA MET A 26 23.34 0.83 6.68
C MET A 26 24.04 1.72 7.71
N ARG A 27 24.63 2.82 7.23
CA ARG A 27 25.37 3.77 8.08
C ARG A 27 24.44 4.61 8.94
N LEU A 28 23.23 4.89 8.47
CA LEU A 28 22.21 5.60 9.24
C LEU A 28 21.31 4.59 9.93
N PRO A 29 20.95 4.82 11.20
CA PRO A 29 19.94 4.02 11.87
C PRO A 29 18.60 4.25 11.17
N THR A 30 18.15 3.24 10.43
CA THR A 30 16.80 3.22 9.84
C THR A 30 15.88 2.46 10.77
N HIS A 31 14.65 2.96 10.93
CA HIS A 31 13.58 2.23 11.64
C HIS A 31 13.15 0.95 10.89
N SER A 32 13.62 0.76 9.67
CA SER A 32 13.37 -0.42 8.85
C SER A 32 14.64 -1.23 8.71
N SER A 33 14.51 -2.56 8.82
CA SER A 33 15.55 -3.57 8.60
C SER A 33 15.96 -3.73 7.14
N GLY A 34 15.32 -2.98 6.24
CA GLY A 34 15.59 -2.95 4.80
C GLY A 34 14.52 -2.17 4.04
N GLY A 35 14.62 -2.17 2.71
CA GLY A 35 13.64 -1.53 1.84
C GLY A 35 13.90 -1.68 0.34
N LEU A 36 12.82 -1.56 -0.44
CA LEU A 36 12.86 -1.59 -1.90
C LEU A 36 13.41 -0.26 -2.44
N CYS A 37 14.51 -0.31 -3.16
CA CYS A 37 15.16 0.82 -3.80
C CYS A 37 15.16 0.66 -5.33
N ARG A 38 15.23 1.77 -6.07
CA ARG A 38 15.38 1.78 -7.52
C ARG A 38 16.75 2.30 -7.90
N LEU A 39 17.63 1.43 -8.40
CA LEU A 39 18.97 1.81 -8.85
C LEU A 39 19.04 1.72 -10.38
N LYS A 40 19.25 2.86 -11.04
CA LYS A 40 19.35 2.94 -12.52
C LYS A 40 18.18 2.26 -13.24
N GLY A 41 16.96 2.40 -12.71
CA GLY A 41 15.76 1.78 -13.26
C GLY A 41 15.54 0.31 -12.87
N ARG A 42 16.46 -0.32 -12.14
CA ARG A 42 16.31 -1.70 -11.63
C ARG A 42 15.79 -1.70 -10.19
N GLN A 43 14.92 -2.65 -9.86
CA GLN A 43 14.47 -2.85 -8.48
C GLN A 43 15.57 -3.58 -7.71
N VAL A 44 15.99 -3.02 -6.58
CA VAL A 44 17.00 -3.59 -5.70
C VAL A 44 16.47 -3.54 -4.28
N LEU A 45 16.41 -4.69 -3.62
CA LEU A 45 16.05 -4.80 -2.22
C LEU A 45 17.32 -4.73 -1.37
N LEU A 46 17.43 -3.69 -0.54
CA LEU A 46 18.54 -3.56 0.42
C LEU A 46 18.09 -4.09 1.78
N LEU A 47 18.91 -4.95 2.37
CA LEU A 47 18.74 -5.49 3.72
C LEU A 47 19.90 -5.01 4.61
N ASP A 48 19.60 -4.62 5.85
CA ASP A 48 20.64 -4.24 6.79
C ASP A 48 21.33 -5.49 7.36
N SER A 49 22.65 -5.55 7.22
CA SER A 49 23.50 -6.56 7.85
C SER A 49 23.33 -6.68 9.38
N LYS A 50 23.00 -5.59 10.09
CA LYS A 50 22.78 -5.54 11.55
C LYS A 50 21.41 -6.07 11.97
N SER A 51 20.48 -6.18 11.04
CA SER A 51 19.12 -6.64 11.36
C SER A 51 19.10 -8.13 11.64
N SER A 52 18.22 -8.55 12.54
CA SER A 52 18.03 -9.97 12.83
C SER A 52 17.52 -10.72 11.60
N VAL A 53 17.70 -12.04 11.58
CA VAL A 53 17.21 -12.87 10.47
C VAL A 53 15.69 -12.72 10.29
N ILE A 54 14.97 -12.59 11.41
CA ILE A 54 13.51 -12.41 11.42
C ILE A 54 13.13 -11.06 10.80
N ASP A 55 13.82 -9.99 11.18
CA ASP A 55 13.55 -8.65 10.64
C ASP A 55 13.85 -8.56 9.14
N ARG A 56 14.89 -9.26 8.68
CA ARG A 56 15.21 -9.37 7.25
C ARG A 56 14.16 -10.17 6.49
N ALA A 57 13.66 -11.27 7.07
CA ALA A 57 12.57 -12.04 6.49
C ALA A 57 11.31 -11.17 6.35
N GLY A 58 10.99 -10.39 7.38
CA GLY A 58 9.89 -9.42 7.35
C GLY A 58 10.05 -8.39 6.24
N ALA A 59 11.24 -7.78 6.12
CA ALA A 59 11.52 -6.80 5.06
C ALA A 59 11.42 -7.40 3.64
N LEU A 60 11.89 -8.64 3.46
CA LEU A 60 11.74 -9.40 2.22
C LEU A 60 10.26 -9.65 1.88
N ALA A 61 9.50 -10.18 2.83
CA ALA A 61 8.08 -10.45 2.65
C ALA A 61 7.28 -9.18 2.32
N GLU A 62 7.56 -8.08 3.04
CA GLU A 62 6.95 -6.79 2.77
C GLU A 62 7.31 -6.23 1.39
N ALA A 63 8.55 -6.41 0.94
CA ALA A 63 8.95 -5.97 -0.40
C ALA A 63 8.26 -6.80 -1.49
N LEU A 64 8.22 -8.12 -1.32
CA LEU A 64 7.62 -9.06 -2.26
C LEU A 64 6.10 -8.93 -2.33
N ALA A 65 5.44 -8.57 -1.23
CA ALA A 65 4.01 -8.28 -1.19
C ALA A 65 3.57 -7.16 -2.14
N ARG A 66 4.50 -6.33 -2.65
CA ARG A 66 4.16 -5.28 -3.63
C ARG A 66 4.15 -5.77 -5.08
N PHE A 67 4.59 -7.01 -5.32
CA PHE A 67 4.71 -7.60 -6.64
C PHE A 67 3.71 -8.72 -6.82
N ASP A 68 3.38 -9.02 -8.08
CA ASP A 68 2.55 -10.18 -8.39
C ASP A 68 3.40 -11.46 -8.28
N ILE A 69 3.18 -12.20 -7.20
CA ILE A 69 3.86 -13.47 -6.90
C ILE A 69 3.01 -14.69 -7.28
N SER A 70 1.83 -14.48 -7.89
CA SER A 70 0.85 -15.54 -8.16
C SER A 70 1.39 -16.60 -9.14
N ALA A 71 2.35 -16.22 -9.98
CA ALA A 71 2.93 -17.06 -11.01
C ALA A 71 4.19 -17.82 -10.57
N ILE A 72 4.64 -17.69 -9.32
CA ILE A 72 5.88 -18.32 -8.83
C ILE A 72 5.57 -19.49 -7.92
N GLU A 73 6.17 -20.65 -8.22
CA GLU A 73 6.15 -21.81 -7.31
C GLU A 73 7.03 -21.56 -6.08
N MET A 74 6.44 -21.77 -4.90
CA MET A 74 7.06 -21.61 -3.59
C MET A 74 6.39 -22.54 -2.56
N SER A 75 7.00 -22.68 -1.38
CA SER A 75 6.40 -23.42 -0.27
C SER A 75 5.17 -22.73 0.31
N ASP A 76 4.26 -23.50 0.91
CA ASP A 76 3.03 -22.99 1.54
C ASP A 76 3.36 -22.02 2.69
N ASP A 77 4.36 -22.36 3.52
CA ASP A 77 4.86 -21.50 4.59
C ASP A 77 5.30 -20.12 4.06
N THR A 78 6.07 -20.10 2.97
CA THR A 78 6.55 -18.85 2.36
C THR A 78 5.40 -18.05 1.75
N ARG A 79 4.42 -18.73 1.13
CA ARG A 79 3.22 -18.09 0.60
C ARG A 79 2.42 -17.38 1.69
N VAL A 80 2.15 -18.09 2.80
CA VAL A 80 1.42 -17.54 3.96
C VAL A 80 2.12 -16.29 4.52
N VAL A 81 3.46 -16.30 4.59
CA VAL A 81 4.22 -15.14 5.07
C VAL A 81 4.03 -13.93 4.16
N ILE A 82 4.09 -14.10 2.84
CA ILE A 82 3.93 -12.98 1.89
C ILE A 82 2.46 -12.50 1.88
N GLU A 83 1.49 -13.40 1.91
CA GLU A 83 0.07 -13.04 1.95
C GLU A 83 -0.29 -12.25 3.23
N ASN A 84 0.27 -12.66 4.38
CA ASN A 84 0.11 -11.90 5.63
C ASN A 84 0.75 -10.51 5.55
N ALA A 85 1.92 -10.39 4.92
CA ALA A 85 2.56 -9.10 4.69
C ALA A 85 1.72 -8.21 3.76
N HIS A 86 1.17 -8.77 2.68
CA HIS A 86 0.25 -8.08 1.77
C HIS A 86 -1.01 -7.59 2.49
N ALA A 87 -1.66 -8.45 3.29
CA ALA A 87 -2.83 -8.08 4.08
C ALA A 87 -2.52 -6.96 5.09
N ARG A 88 -1.36 -7.02 5.76
CA ARG A 88 -0.91 -5.97 6.68
C ARG A 88 -0.68 -4.65 5.94
N GLN A 89 -0.05 -4.67 4.77
CA GLN A 89 0.16 -3.47 3.96
C GLN A 89 -1.15 -2.88 3.44
N ALA A 90 -2.09 -3.71 2.98
CA ALA A 90 -3.42 -3.26 2.58
C ALA A 90 -4.15 -2.56 3.75
N ARG A 91 -4.06 -3.13 4.97
CA ARG A 91 -4.62 -2.51 6.19
C ARG A 91 -3.97 -1.15 6.46
N LEU A 92 -2.63 -1.06 6.43
CA LEU A 92 -1.91 0.19 6.66
C LEU A 92 -2.23 1.26 5.61
N ALA A 93 -2.38 0.87 4.34
CA ALA A 93 -2.78 1.77 3.26
C ALA A 93 -4.24 2.26 3.44
N SER A 94 -5.15 1.37 3.87
CA SER A 94 -6.56 1.72 4.10
C SER A 94 -6.79 2.51 5.40
N GLY A 95 -5.89 2.39 6.39
CA GLY A 95 -5.99 3.06 7.69
C GLY A 95 -5.48 4.51 7.73
N ALA A 96 -4.94 5.02 6.61
CA ALA A 96 -4.54 6.43 6.47
C ALA A 96 -5.69 7.33 5.96
N ALA A 97 -6.91 6.81 5.84
CA ALA A 97 -8.11 7.63 5.73
C ALA A 97 -8.61 7.97 7.13
N THR A 98 -8.32 9.19 7.62
CA THR A 98 -9.29 9.84 8.52
C THR A 98 -10.66 9.79 7.83
N PRO A 99 -11.76 9.46 8.52
CA PRO A 99 -13.08 9.63 7.95
C PRO A 99 -13.36 11.14 7.83
N SER A 100 -12.85 11.79 6.80
CA SER A 100 -13.31 13.10 6.38
C SER A 100 -14.73 12.91 5.88
N THR A 101 -15.67 13.15 6.77
CA THR A 101 -17.09 13.28 6.49
C THR A 101 -17.26 14.12 5.21
N PRO A 102 -17.79 13.58 4.10
CA PRO A 102 -18.30 14.45 3.07
C PRO A 102 -19.55 15.16 3.64
N PRO A 103 -19.67 16.51 3.57
CA PRO A 103 -20.95 17.13 3.88
C PRO A 103 -22.00 16.56 2.92
N PRO A 104 -23.15 16.08 3.41
CA PRO A 104 -24.19 15.55 2.53
C PRO A 104 -24.77 16.70 1.70
N THR A 105 -24.33 16.77 0.45
CA THR A 105 -25.15 17.26 -0.66
C THR A 105 -25.57 15.95 -1.35
N VAL A 106 -26.83 15.56 -1.50
CA VAL A 106 -27.95 16.30 -2.09
C VAL A 106 -29.27 15.51 -1.88
N HIS A 107 -30.37 16.26 -1.76
CA HIS A 107 -31.64 16.09 -2.49
C HIS A 107 -32.75 15.09 -2.08
N THR A 108 -33.96 15.69 -2.01
CA THR A 108 -35.32 15.17 -2.34
C THR A 108 -36.01 14.39 -1.21
N LEU A 109 -37.20 14.72 -0.71
CA LEU A 109 -38.52 14.99 -1.34
C LEU A 109 -39.36 15.79 -0.28
N LEU A 110 -40.43 16.57 -0.55
CA LEU A 110 -41.69 16.20 -1.18
C LEU A 110 -42.71 17.39 -1.07
N ARG A 111 -43.10 18.00 -2.22
CA ARG A 111 -44.41 18.66 -2.60
C ARG A 111 -45.12 19.67 -1.64
N PRO A 112 -46.23 20.37 -2.05
CA PRO A 112 -46.82 20.70 -3.35
C PRO A 112 -47.06 22.24 -3.58
N LYS A 113 -47.52 22.62 -4.78
CA LYS A 113 -48.03 23.99 -5.15
C LYS A 113 -49.22 24.43 -4.27
N PRO A 114 -49.40 25.74 -3.99
CA PRO A 114 -50.45 26.51 -4.68
C PRO A 114 -50.03 27.98 -4.96
N SER A 115 -50.18 28.47 -6.19
CA SER A 115 -51.26 29.33 -6.71
C SER A 115 -51.10 30.86 -6.46
N LEU A 116 -51.10 31.58 -7.59
CA LEU A 116 -51.60 32.96 -7.80
C LEU A 116 -51.03 34.12 -6.96
N ARG A 117 -50.35 35.06 -7.62
CA ARG A 117 -50.97 36.34 -8.05
C ARG A 117 -50.00 37.21 -8.87
N ARG A 118 -50.61 37.84 -9.88
CA ARG A 118 -50.11 38.92 -10.75
C ARG A 118 -49.64 40.13 -9.92
N CYS A 119 -48.67 40.90 -10.43
CA CYS A 119 -48.88 42.29 -10.88
C CYS A 119 -47.58 42.93 -11.41
N ALA A 120 -47.76 43.90 -12.31
CA ALA A 120 -46.83 44.45 -13.29
C ALA A 120 -45.68 45.34 -12.75
N PRO A 121 -44.65 45.64 -13.57
CA PRO A 121 -43.92 46.89 -13.44
C PRO A 121 -44.52 47.96 -14.36
N ARG A 122 -45.17 48.96 -13.75
CA ARG A 122 -45.49 50.23 -14.41
C ARG A 122 -44.28 51.17 -14.29
N ARG A 123 -43.91 51.70 -15.45
CA ARG A 123 -43.28 53.01 -15.71
C ARG A 123 -41.78 53.16 -15.46
N ARG A 124 -41.10 53.23 -16.60
CA ARG A 124 -39.86 53.94 -16.89
C ARG A 124 -40.22 55.41 -17.19
N SER A 125 -39.59 56.35 -16.51
CA SER A 125 -39.55 57.80 -16.81
C SER A 125 -38.83 58.45 -15.63
N SER A 126 -37.77 59.22 -15.75
CA SER A 126 -36.99 59.76 -16.87
C SER A 126 -35.61 60.14 -16.33
#